data_AF-X6NY83-F1
#
_entry.id   AF-X6NY83-F1
#
_cell.length_a   1.000
_cell.length_b   1.000
_cell.length_c   1.000
_cell.angle_alpha   90.00
_cell.angle_beta   90.00
_cell.angle_gamma   90.00
#
_symmetry.space_group_name_H-M   'P 1'
#
loop_
_entity.id
_entity.type
_entity.pdbx_description
1 polymer ?
#
loop_
_entity_poly.entity_id
_entity_poly.type
_entity_poly.pdbx_seq_one_letter_code
_entity_poly.pdbx_strand_id
1 'polypeptide(L)'
;MSGLEFKVLGKATCARRGQLKTRHGVVETPVFMPVGTQGAIKGVTFEEMNKMGCQILLCNTYHLGLRPDTKVIDSLGGIHDFKGWGNNVLTDSGGFQMVSLLELAEINEEGVKFQSPMDGTEMMLTPEKSMELQHEIGSDIMMALDDVVPAMCTDEKRFEEACYRTIRWIDRCIKAHEVKDLKNNVSFSQKQICLESSRVG
;
A
#
# COMPACT_ATOMS: atom_id res chain seq x y z
N MET A 1 0.65 11.72 17.90
CA MET A 1 -0.32 10.63 18.14
C MET A 1 0.36 9.32 17.75
N SER A 2 0.12 8.24 18.51
CA SER A 2 0.85 6.96 18.45
C SER A 2 0.82 6.31 17.06
N GLY A 3 1.93 5.71 16.65
CA GLY A 3 2.04 4.88 15.44
C GLY A 3 1.14 3.65 15.46
N LEU A 4 1.26 2.85 14.41
CA LEU A 4 0.47 1.64 14.21
C LEU A 4 0.68 0.64 15.36
N GLU A 5 -0.41 0.18 15.98
CA GLU A 5 -0.39 -0.76 17.09
C GLU A 5 -1.36 -1.92 16.81
N PHE A 6 -0.88 -3.17 16.90
CA PHE A 6 -1.71 -4.35 16.75
C PHE A 6 -1.82 -5.12 18.07
N LYS A 7 -3.06 -5.37 18.51
CA LYS A 7 -3.36 -6.11 19.73
C LYS A 7 -4.22 -7.34 19.44
N VAL A 8 -3.77 -8.52 19.85
CA VAL A 8 -4.58 -9.74 19.81
C VAL A 8 -5.48 -9.80 21.05
N LEU A 9 -6.79 -9.86 20.85
CA LEU A 9 -7.81 -9.91 21.90
C LEU A 9 -8.27 -11.34 22.22
N GLY A 10 -8.18 -12.24 21.25
CA GLY A 10 -8.61 -13.63 21.42
C GLY A 10 -8.01 -14.54 20.34
N LYS A 11 -7.89 -15.83 20.66
CA LYS A 11 -7.34 -16.86 19.78
C LYS A 11 -8.23 -18.09 19.82
N ALA A 12 -8.42 -18.73 18.68
CA ALA A 12 -9.05 -20.04 18.57
C ALA A 12 -8.40 -20.80 17.42
N THR A 13 -7.67 -21.88 17.71
CA THR A 13 -6.81 -22.56 16.71
C THR A 13 -5.82 -21.57 16.06
N CYS A 14 -5.82 -21.44 14.74
CA CYS A 14 -5.04 -20.46 13.98
C CYS A 14 -5.76 -19.10 13.82
N ALA A 15 -7.03 -19.00 14.21
CA ALA A 15 -7.80 -17.77 14.12
C ALA A 15 -7.44 -16.78 15.24
N ARG A 16 -7.38 -15.49 14.90
CA ARG A 16 -7.04 -14.39 15.82
C ARG A 16 -8.08 -13.30 15.68
N ARG A 17 -8.67 -12.90 16.79
CA ARG A 17 -9.41 -11.63 16.92
C ARG A 17 -8.45 -10.58 17.43
N GLY A 18 -8.38 -9.43 16.79
CA GLY A 18 -7.50 -8.36 17.22
C GLY A 18 -7.99 -6.97 16.83
N GLN A 19 -7.28 -5.97 17.29
CA GLN A 19 -7.50 -4.56 16.98
C GLN A 19 -6.22 -3.98 16.40
N LEU A 20 -6.34 -3.34 15.24
CA LEU A 20 -5.29 -2.57 14.62
C LEU A 20 -5.62 -1.09 14.80
N LYS A 21 -4.83 -0.39 15.60
CA LYS A 21 -4.95 1.06 15.79
C LYS A 21 -4.02 1.77 14.80
N THR A 22 -4.59 2.70 14.06
CA THR A 22 -3.94 3.54 13.04
C THR A 22 -4.12 5.02 13.42
N ARG A 23 -3.73 5.94 12.52
CA ARG A 23 -3.85 7.38 12.79
C ARG A 23 -5.31 7.83 12.83
N HIS A 24 -6.15 7.29 11.95
CA HIS A 24 -7.55 7.72 11.81
C HIS A 24 -8.57 6.83 12.52
N GLY A 25 -8.16 5.75 13.21
CA GLY A 25 -9.11 4.97 13.99
C GLY A 25 -8.62 3.59 14.39
N VAL A 26 -9.57 2.74 14.77
CA VAL A 26 -9.32 1.32 15.08
C VAL A 26 -10.01 0.47 14.03
N VAL A 27 -9.32 -0.57 13.58
CA VAL A 27 -9.81 -1.61 12.69
C VAL A 27 -9.90 -2.91 13.49
N GLU A 28 -11.10 -3.50 13.57
CA GLU A 28 -11.30 -4.82 14.16
C GLU A 28 -10.85 -5.89 13.16
N THR A 29 -10.16 -6.92 13.61
CA THR A 29 -9.69 -8.04 12.77
C THR A 29 -10.32 -9.36 13.21
N PRO A 30 -10.72 -10.25 12.27
CA PRO A 30 -10.48 -10.18 10.82
C PRO A 30 -11.35 -9.12 10.12
N VAL A 31 -10.77 -8.45 9.13
CA VAL A 31 -11.42 -7.37 8.37
C VAL A 31 -11.45 -7.69 6.89
N PHE A 32 -12.54 -7.34 6.22
CA PHE A 32 -12.62 -7.26 4.77
C PHE A 32 -12.41 -5.81 4.34
N MET A 33 -11.52 -5.56 3.39
CA MET A 33 -11.19 -4.22 2.88
C MET A 33 -11.81 -4.04 1.49
N PRO A 34 -12.86 -3.21 1.36
CA PRO A 34 -13.41 -2.84 0.06
C PRO A 34 -12.37 -2.08 -0.78
N VAL A 35 -12.29 -2.41 -2.07
CA VAL A 35 -11.30 -1.84 -2.98
C VAL A 35 -11.88 -0.62 -3.72
N GLY A 36 -11.27 0.54 -3.50
CA GLY A 36 -11.57 1.79 -4.20
C GLY A 36 -10.63 2.03 -5.38
N THR A 37 -11.15 1.94 -6.61
CA THR A 37 -10.43 2.37 -7.82
C THR A 37 -10.62 3.88 -8.00
N GLN A 38 -9.55 4.66 -8.16
CA GLN A 38 -9.59 6.14 -8.19
C GLN A 38 -10.15 6.79 -6.91
N GLY A 39 -9.94 6.12 -5.77
CA GLY A 39 -10.45 6.56 -4.47
C GLY A 39 -11.97 6.67 -4.43
N ALA A 40 -12.68 5.82 -5.17
CA ALA A 40 -14.12 5.66 -5.05
C ALA A 40 -14.47 4.18 -5.23
N ILE A 41 -15.47 3.71 -4.50
CA ILE A 41 -16.07 2.40 -4.76
C ILE A 41 -17.17 2.62 -5.80
N LYS A 42 -17.11 1.88 -6.90
CA LYS A 42 -18.11 2.02 -7.97
C LYS A 42 -19.50 1.68 -7.42
N GLY A 43 -20.40 2.65 -7.45
CA GLY A 43 -21.81 2.48 -7.11
C GLY A 43 -22.16 2.60 -5.62
N VAL A 44 -21.21 2.96 -4.75
CA VAL A 44 -21.47 3.16 -3.30
C VAL A 44 -20.77 4.42 -2.81
N THR A 45 -21.50 5.24 -2.05
CA THR A 45 -20.97 6.46 -1.42
C THR A 45 -20.21 6.14 -0.14
N PHE A 46 -19.29 7.01 0.27
CA PHE A 46 -18.58 6.86 1.54
C PHE A 46 -19.51 6.88 2.76
N GLU A 47 -20.62 7.61 2.68
CA GLU A 47 -21.62 7.61 3.73
C GLU A 47 -22.26 6.22 3.90
N GLU A 48 -22.60 5.55 2.81
CA GLU A 48 -23.11 4.17 2.83
C GLU A 48 -22.06 3.19 3.36
N MET A 49 -20.79 3.34 2.97
CA MET A 49 -19.69 2.54 3.50
C MET A 49 -19.55 2.69 5.03
N ASN A 50 -19.65 3.93 5.53
CA ASN A 50 -19.65 4.20 6.96
C ASN A 50 -20.85 3.57 7.66
N LYS A 51 -22.06 3.65 7.06
CA LYS A 51 -23.27 2.99 7.60
C LYS A 51 -23.14 1.46 7.63
N MET A 52 -22.40 0.88 6.68
CA MET A 52 -22.10 -0.56 6.65
C MET A 52 -20.99 -0.97 7.65
N GLY A 53 -20.41 -0.02 8.38
CA GLY A 53 -19.36 -0.29 9.36
C GLY A 53 -17.99 -0.53 8.74
N CYS A 54 -17.73 0.00 7.54
CA CYS A 54 -16.42 -0.09 6.91
C CYS A 54 -15.38 0.75 7.66
N GLN A 55 -14.40 0.08 8.27
CA GLN A 55 -13.37 0.73 9.10
C GLN A 55 -12.10 1.08 8.33
N ILE A 56 -11.87 0.42 7.19
CA ILE A 56 -10.68 0.60 6.38
C ILE A 56 -10.97 0.31 4.90
N LEU A 57 -10.39 1.12 4.02
CA LEU A 57 -10.46 0.95 2.57
C LEU A 57 -9.10 0.61 1.99
N LEU A 58 -9.10 -0.19 0.93
CA LEU A 58 -7.93 -0.34 0.07
C LEU A 58 -8.07 0.62 -1.10
N CYS A 59 -7.16 1.57 -1.22
CA CYS A 59 -7.09 2.53 -2.31
C CYS A 59 -5.94 2.16 -3.25
N ASN A 60 -6.20 2.21 -4.56
CA ASN A 60 -5.13 1.97 -5.51
C ASN A 60 -4.25 3.20 -5.72
N THR A 61 -2.95 3.08 -5.44
CA THR A 61 -1.95 4.16 -5.57
C THR A 61 -1.80 4.63 -7.01
N TYR A 62 -1.85 3.72 -7.98
CA TYR A 62 -1.64 4.03 -9.39
C TYR A 62 -2.76 4.90 -9.96
N HIS A 63 -4.01 4.51 -9.72
CA HIS A 63 -5.16 5.26 -10.19
C HIS A 63 -5.27 6.65 -9.55
N LEU A 64 -4.91 6.77 -8.27
CA LEU A 64 -4.89 8.05 -7.57
C LEU A 64 -3.76 8.97 -8.05
N GLY A 65 -2.59 8.41 -8.37
CA GLY A 65 -1.44 9.18 -8.84
C GLY A 65 -1.56 9.70 -10.26
N LEU A 66 -2.41 9.11 -11.10
CA LEU A 66 -2.62 9.59 -12.47
C LEU A 66 -3.77 10.60 -12.59
N ARG A 67 -4.83 10.48 -11.78
CA ARG A 67 -5.98 11.41 -11.80
C ARG A 67 -6.62 11.47 -10.40
N PRO A 68 -6.54 12.60 -9.69
CA PRO A 68 -6.19 13.96 -10.12
C PRO A 68 -4.71 14.38 -10.03
N ASP A 69 -3.76 13.45 -9.82
CA ASP A 69 -2.35 13.67 -9.39
C ASP A 69 -2.23 13.64 -7.86
N THR A 70 -1.25 12.88 -7.34
CA THR A 70 -0.98 12.78 -5.90
C THR A 70 -0.60 14.12 -5.30
N LYS A 71 0.04 15.02 -6.05
CA LYS A 71 0.36 16.37 -5.56
C LYS A 71 -0.88 17.22 -5.34
N VAL A 72 -1.90 17.04 -6.17
CA VAL A 72 -3.19 17.71 -5.99
C VAL A 72 -3.87 17.17 -4.73
N ILE A 73 -3.85 15.85 -4.53
CA ILE A 73 -4.39 15.22 -3.32
C ILE A 73 -3.67 15.75 -2.07
N ASP A 74 -2.35 15.79 -2.07
CA ASP A 74 -1.53 16.32 -0.95
C ASP A 74 -1.87 17.78 -0.64
N SER A 75 -1.98 18.63 -1.68
CA SER A 75 -2.36 20.04 -1.53
C SER A 75 -3.76 20.28 -0.96
N LEU A 76 -4.64 19.28 -1.06
CA LEU A 76 -6.01 19.31 -0.56
C LEU A 76 -6.16 18.63 0.82
N GLY A 77 -5.05 18.29 1.49
CA GLY A 77 -5.04 17.68 2.83
C GLY A 77 -4.92 16.16 2.84
N GLY A 78 -4.63 15.54 1.68
CA GLY A 78 -4.53 14.09 1.54
C GLY A 78 -5.85 13.42 1.18
N ILE A 79 -5.83 12.09 1.07
CA ILE A 79 -6.96 11.29 0.58
C ILE A 79 -8.21 11.40 1.45
N HIS A 80 -8.02 11.56 2.76
CA HIS A 80 -9.10 11.64 3.74
C HIS A 80 -9.93 12.92 3.53
N ASP A 81 -9.26 14.07 3.41
CA ASP A 81 -9.91 15.36 3.17
C ASP A 81 -10.46 15.46 1.75
N PHE A 82 -9.70 14.99 0.76
CA PHE A 82 -10.12 15.00 -0.65
C PHE A 82 -11.41 14.22 -0.89
N LYS A 83 -11.62 13.12 -0.17
CA LYS A 83 -12.78 12.22 -0.35
C LYS A 83 -13.84 12.34 0.73
N GLY A 84 -13.59 13.08 1.80
CA GLY A 84 -14.45 13.12 2.98
C GLY A 84 -14.50 11.77 3.72
N TRP A 85 -13.41 10.99 3.65
CA TRP A 85 -13.30 9.68 4.30
C TRP A 85 -12.53 9.81 5.63
N GLY A 86 -13.26 9.90 6.74
CA GLY A 86 -12.67 10.03 8.08
C GLY A 86 -12.11 8.73 8.69
N ASN A 87 -12.24 7.60 7.98
CA ASN A 87 -11.77 6.28 8.43
C ASN A 87 -10.44 5.91 7.75
N ASN A 88 -9.94 4.70 8.01
CA ASN A 88 -8.59 4.31 7.64
C ASN A 88 -8.43 4.00 6.15
N VAL A 89 -7.23 4.24 5.61
CA VAL A 89 -6.88 3.92 4.23
C VAL A 89 -5.58 3.12 4.19
N LEU A 90 -5.64 1.96 3.55
CA LEU A 90 -4.49 1.20 3.09
C LEU A 90 -4.27 1.52 1.60
N THR A 91 -3.04 1.77 1.21
CA THR A 91 -2.65 1.83 -0.20
C THR A 91 -1.85 0.62 -0.60
N ASP A 92 -2.09 0.12 -1.82
CA ASP A 92 -1.22 -0.86 -2.43
C ASP A 92 0.08 -0.20 -2.94
N SER A 93 1.10 -0.99 -3.23
CA SER A 93 2.38 -0.49 -3.72
C SER A 93 2.30 0.09 -5.14
N GLY A 94 1.20 -0.15 -5.85
CA GLY A 94 1.04 0.10 -7.28
C GLY A 94 1.60 -1.02 -8.17
N GLY A 95 2.42 -1.93 -7.63
CA GLY A 95 3.10 -2.97 -8.41
C GLY A 95 2.16 -4.03 -9.00
N PHE A 96 1.14 -4.45 -8.23
CA PHE A 96 0.27 -5.55 -8.65
C PHE A 96 -0.59 -5.21 -9.87
N GLN A 97 -1.13 -3.99 -9.96
CA GLN A 97 -1.88 -3.57 -11.15
C GLN A 97 -0.97 -3.36 -12.37
N MET A 98 0.30 -2.99 -12.16
CA MET A 98 1.29 -2.89 -13.25
C MET A 98 1.60 -4.27 -13.85
N VAL A 99 1.78 -5.29 -13.01
CA VAL A 99 2.05 -6.67 -13.47
C VAL A 99 0.82 -7.30 -14.13
N SER A 100 -0.39 -6.95 -13.66
CA SER A 100 -1.64 -7.51 -14.20
C SER A 100 -2.03 -6.95 -15.58
N LEU A 101 -1.61 -5.73 -15.90
CA LEU A 101 -2.02 -5.01 -17.12
C LEU A 101 -1.03 -5.13 -18.28
N LEU A 102 0.17 -5.68 -18.05
CA LEU A 102 1.26 -5.51 -19.00
C LEU A 102 1.97 -6.84 -19.27
N GLU A 103 1.65 -7.42 -20.43
CA GLU A 103 2.63 -8.21 -21.21
C GLU A 103 3.94 -7.43 -21.47
N LEU A 104 3.99 -6.12 -21.14
CA LEU A 104 5.06 -5.16 -21.43
C LEU A 104 5.78 -4.63 -20.17
N ALA A 105 5.63 -5.27 -19.00
CA ALA A 105 6.34 -4.85 -17.80
C ALA A 105 7.73 -5.52 -17.72
N GLU A 106 8.78 -4.71 -17.59
CA GLU A 106 10.14 -5.18 -17.36
C GLU A 106 10.55 -4.91 -15.92
N ILE A 107 10.89 -5.97 -15.18
CA ILE A 107 11.32 -5.87 -13.79
C ILE A 107 12.83 -6.05 -13.73
N ASN A 108 13.52 -5.09 -13.11
CA ASN A 108 14.96 -5.16 -12.85
C ASN A 108 15.26 -4.69 -11.42
N GLU A 109 16.52 -4.50 -11.05
CA GLU A 109 16.87 -4.11 -9.69
C GLU A 109 16.40 -2.69 -9.32
N GLU A 110 16.30 -1.79 -10.29
CA GLU A 110 15.91 -0.40 -10.07
C GLU A 110 14.44 -0.28 -9.67
N GLY A 111 13.57 -1.02 -10.35
CA GLY A 111 12.12 -0.97 -10.18
C GLY A 111 11.38 -1.75 -11.26
N VAL A 112 10.11 -1.39 -11.46
CA VAL A 112 9.25 -1.91 -12.54
C VAL A 112 9.15 -0.85 -13.63
N LYS A 113 9.63 -1.16 -14.83
CA LYS A 113 9.39 -0.38 -16.04
C LYS A 113 8.11 -0.85 -16.71
N PHE A 114 7.31 0.09 -17.17
CA PHE A 114 6.06 -0.22 -17.84
C PHE A 114 5.60 0.92 -18.73
N GLN A 115 4.68 0.62 -19.66
CA GLN A 115 4.03 1.63 -20.47
C GLN A 115 2.72 2.08 -19.83
N SER A 116 2.49 3.38 -19.85
CA SER A 116 1.22 3.99 -19.49
C SER A 116 0.10 3.45 -20.42
N PRO A 117 -0.99 2.88 -19.89
CA PRO A 117 -2.15 2.46 -20.67
C PRO A 117 -2.93 3.67 -21.23
N MET A 118 -2.61 4.89 -20.77
CA MET A 118 -3.32 6.11 -21.16
C MET A 118 -2.71 6.77 -22.41
N ASP A 119 -1.38 6.81 -22.49
CA ASP A 119 -0.65 7.54 -23.52
C ASP A 119 0.57 6.79 -24.08
N GLY A 120 0.83 5.56 -23.58
CA GLY A 120 1.94 4.73 -24.03
C GLY A 120 3.32 5.20 -23.55
N THR A 121 3.40 6.22 -22.70
CA THR A 121 4.68 6.72 -22.18
C THR A 121 5.36 5.67 -21.31
N GLU A 122 6.67 5.52 -21.45
CA GLU A 122 7.45 4.66 -20.57
C GLU A 122 7.58 5.30 -19.19
N MET A 123 7.27 4.52 -18.16
CA MET A 123 7.30 4.92 -16.77
C MET A 123 8.13 3.92 -15.95
N MET A 124 8.73 4.42 -14.88
CA MET A 124 9.49 3.62 -13.92
C MET A 124 8.89 3.79 -12.53
N LEU A 125 8.45 2.69 -11.93
CA LEU A 125 8.06 2.65 -10.52
C LEU A 125 9.17 2.00 -9.69
N THR A 126 9.91 2.83 -8.96
CA THR A 126 10.91 2.37 -7.99
C THR A 126 10.30 2.23 -6.58
N PRO A 127 10.91 1.44 -5.67
CA PRO A 127 10.56 1.40 -4.25
C PRO A 127 10.42 2.78 -3.60
N GLU A 128 11.34 3.71 -3.89
CA GLU A 128 11.32 5.07 -3.36
C GLU A 128 10.14 5.87 -3.91
N LYS A 129 9.87 5.75 -5.22
CA LYS A 129 8.76 6.47 -5.86
C LYS A 129 7.41 5.95 -5.38
N SER A 130 7.27 4.65 -5.18
CA SER A 130 6.07 4.05 -4.60
C SER A 130 5.79 4.61 -3.20
N MET A 131 6.80 4.70 -2.33
CA MET A 131 6.66 5.32 -1.01
C MET A 131 6.32 6.80 -1.10
N GLU A 132 7.00 7.54 -1.99
CA GLU A 132 6.73 8.96 -2.20
C GLU A 132 5.25 9.22 -2.52
N LEU A 133 4.67 8.46 -3.46
CA LEU A 133 3.27 8.55 -3.88
C LEU A 133 2.31 8.20 -2.73
N GLN A 134 2.56 7.11 -2.01
CA GLN A 134 1.70 6.68 -0.90
C GLN A 134 1.68 7.69 0.26
N HIS A 135 2.80 8.38 0.48
CA HIS A 135 2.87 9.51 1.42
C HIS A 135 2.10 10.74 0.94
N GLU A 136 2.19 11.10 -0.35
CA GLU A 136 1.41 12.23 -0.91
C GLU A 136 -0.10 11.94 -0.89
N ILE A 137 -0.48 10.67 -1.05
CA ILE A 137 -1.87 10.23 -0.84
C ILE A 137 -2.27 10.38 0.64
N GLY A 138 -1.34 10.24 1.58
CA GLY A 138 -1.60 10.38 3.02
C GLY A 138 -2.23 9.14 3.66
N SER A 139 -1.80 7.95 3.23
CA SER A 139 -2.36 6.65 3.68
C SER A 139 -1.98 6.32 5.12
N ASP A 140 -2.83 5.55 5.82
CA ASP A 140 -2.54 5.01 7.17
C ASP A 140 -1.59 3.81 7.13
N ILE A 141 -1.75 2.96 6.10
CA ILE A 141 -0.96 1.75 5.89
C ILE A 141 -0.45 1.78 4.45
N MET A 142 0.86 1.70 4.30
CA MET A 142 1.53 1.74 3.00
C MET A 142 2.14 0.36 2.71
N MET A 143 1.88 -0.17 1.52
CA MET A 143 2.48 -1.43 1.07
C MET A 143 3.82 -1.18 0.38
N ALA A 144 4.84 -1.95 0.77
CA ALA A 144 6.13 -1.97 0.08
C ALA A 144 5.99 -2.54 -1.33
N LEU A 145 6.80 -2.03 -2.26
CA LEU A 145 6.88 -2.58 -3.61
C LEU A 145 7.60 -3.93 -3.61
N ASP A 146 7.07 -4.89 -4.35
CA ASP A 146 7.55 -6.27 -4.44
C ASP A 146 7.71 -6.74 -5.89
N ASP A 147 8.59 -7.73 -6.09
CA ASP A 147 8.77 -8.40 -7.38
C ASP A 147 7.80 -9.58 -7.48
N VAL A 148 6.63 -9.32 -8.07
CA VAL A 148 5.56 -10.32 -8.19
C VAL A 148 5.86 -11.31 -9.31
N VAL A 149 5.83 -12.60 -8.97
CA VAL A 149 5.95 -13.70 -9.92
C VAL A 149 4.55 -14.24 -10.26
N PRO A 150 4.24 -14.52 -11.54
CA PRO A 150 2.98 -15.16 -11.91
C PRO A 150 2.76 -16.47 -11.15
N ALA A 151 1.53 -16.70 -10.69
CA ALA A 151 1.19 -17.91 -9.93
C ALA A 151 1.44 -19.23 -10.69
N MET A 152 1.46 -19.17 -12.03
CA MET A 152 1.72 -20.31 -12.91
C MET A 152 3.19 -20.42 -13.34
N CYS A 153 4.09 -19.57 -12.83
CA CYS A 153 5.51 -19.70 -13.09
C CYS A 153 6.01 -21.04 -12.52
N THR A 154 6.90 -21.70 -13.25
CA THR A 154 7.53 -22.95 -12.82
C THR A 154 9.06 -22.83 -12.72
N ASP A 155 9.60 -21.63 -12.95
CA ASP A 155 11.04 -21.37 -12.89
C ASP A 155 11.46 -21.01 -11.46
N GLU A 156 12.05 -21.99 -10.77
CA GLU A 156 12.54 -21.83 -9.41
C GLU A 156 13.54 -20.68 -9.27
N LYS A 157 14.42 -20.46 -10.26
CA LYS A 157 15.42 -19.38 -10.21
C LYS A 157 14.74 -18.01 -10.30
N ARG A 158 13.67 -17.89 -11.09
CA ARG A 158 12.88 -16.66 -11.18
C ARG A 158 12.19 -16.35 -9.85
N PHE A 159 11.64 -17.35 -9.17
CA PHE A 159 11.06 -17.19 -7.83
C PHE A 159 12.11 -16.78 -6.80
N GLU A 160 13.24 -17.48 -6.74
CA GLU A 160 14.32 -17.18 -5.81
C GLU A 160 14.81 -15.74 -5.98
N GLU A 161 15.05 -15.31 -7.21
CA GLU A 161 15.46 -13.93 -7.50
C GLU A 161 14.38 -12.92 -7.12
N ALA A 162 13.09 -13.21 -7.35
CA ALA A 162 12.00 -12.32 -6.93
C ALA A 162 11.93 -12.15 -5.41
N CYS A 163 12.13 -13.24 -4.67
CA CYS A 163 12.17 -13.22 -3.21
C CYS A 163 13.33 -12.34 -2.72
N TYR A 164 14.54 -12.55 -3.22
CA TYR A 164 15.69 -11.74 -2.83
C TYR A 164 15.56 -10.29 -3.25
N ARG A 165 15.03 -10.01 -4.44
CA ARG A 165 14.76 -8.63 -4.89
C ARG A 165 13.73 -7.94 -4.02
N THR A 166 12.63 -8.63 -3.70
CA THR A 166 11.60 -8.12 -2.77
C THR A 166 12.20 -7.75 -1.42
N ILE A 167 13.10 -8.57 -0.86
CA ILE A 167 13.81 -8.23 0.39
C ILE A 167 14.62 -6.94 0.24
N ARG A 168 15.43 -6.82 -0.83
CA ARG A 168 16.23 -5.61 -1.11
C ARG A 168 15.36 -4.38 -1.32
N TRP A 169 14.21 -4.54 -1.96
CA TRP A 169 13.23 -3.47 -2.21
C TRP A 169 12.51 -3.04 -0.94
N ILE A 170 12.17 -3.96 -0.03
CA ILE A 170 11.62 -3.63 1.28
C ILE A 170 12.60 -2.75 2.07
N ASP A 171 13.89 -3.05 2.08
CA ASP A 171 14.90 -2.21 2.75
C ASP A 171 14.94 -0.79 2.16
N ARG A 172 14.77 -0.65 0.84
CA ARG A 172 14.67 0.65 0.16
C ARG A 172 13.38 1.39 0.54
N CYS A 173 12.24 0.70 0.58
CA CYS A 173 10.97 1.28 1.02
C CYS A 173 11.05 1.79 2.46
N ILE A 174 11.62 1.00 3.39
CA ILE A 174 11.80 1.40 4.79
C ILE A 174 12.62 2.69 4.88
N LYS A 175 13.77 2.75 4.18
CA LYS A 175 14.62 3.95 4.16
C LYS A 175 13.88 5.17 3.60
N ALA A 176 13.14 5.00 2.50
CA ALA A 176 12.37 6.08 1.89
C ALA A 176 11.26 6.60 2.82
N HIS A 177 10.61 5.70 3.55
CA HIS A 177 9.57 6.01 4.53
C HIS A 177 10.13 6.83 5.72
N GLU A 178 11.23 6.35 6.33
CA GLU A 178 11.87 7.03 7.47
C GLU A 178 12.33 8.46 7.13
N VAL A 179 12.88 8.67 5.94
CA VAL A 179 13.36 10.00 5.50
C VAL A 179 12.21 11.01 5.39
N LYS A 180 11.03 10.59 4.95
CA LYS A 180 9.87 11.49 4.79
C LYS A 180 9.21 11.79 6.13
N ASP A 181 9.15 10.81 7.03
CA ASP A 181 8.63 10.99 8.40
C ASP A 181 9.44 12.03 9.19
N LEU A 182 10.77 11.99 9.07
CA LEU A 182 11.66 13.00 9.66
C LEU A 182 11.40 14.42 9.12
N LYS A 183 11.12 14.56 7.82
CA LYS A 183 10.82 15.87 7.20
C LYS A 183 9.45 16.40 7.61
N ASN A 184 8.49 15.52 7.88
CA ASN A 184 7.13 15.89 8.26
C ASN A 184 6.98 16.11 9.78
N ASN A 185 8.07 16.11 10.56
CA ASN A 185 8.05 16.14 12.04
C ASN A 185 7.17 15.04 12.65
N VAL A 186 7.07 13.90 11.97
CA VAL A 186 6.30 12.76 12.46
C VAL A 186 7.29 11.72 12.96
N SER A 187 7.45 11.61 14.28
CA SER A 187 8.30 10.56 14.85
C SER A 187 7.58 9.22 14.75
N PHE A 188 7.93 8.38 13.79
CA PHE A 188 7.44 7.01 13.72
C PHE A 188 8.55 5.98 13.85
N SER A 189 8.25 4.97 14.67
CA SER A 189 8.99 3.72 14.77
C SER A 189 8.09 2.65 14.16
N GLN A 190 8.07 2.53 12.83
CA GLN A 190 7.49 1.36 12.15
C GLN A 190 8.59 0.31 11.91
N LYS A 191 9.12 -0.24 13.00
CA LYS A 191 9.67 -1.60 12.95
C LYS A 191 8.49 -2.53 13.21
N GLN A 192 8.37 -3.61 12.45
CA GLN A 192 7.39 -4.71 12.61
C GLN A 192 6.03 -4.54 11.93
N ILE A 193 6.00 -4.59 10.60
CA ILE A 193 4.98 -5.44 9.94
C ILE A 193 5.64 -6.41 8.94
N CYS A 194 6.63 -5.97 8.14
CA CYS A 194 7.23 -6.87 7.13
C CYS A 194 8.29 -7.86 7.67
N LEU A 195 8.93 -7.60 8.82
CA LEU A 195 10.11 -8.35 9.28
C LEU A 195 9.82 -9.54 10.21
N GLU A 196 8.60 -9.70 10.73
CA GLU A 196 8.31 -10.81 11.64
C GLU A 196 7.99 -12.13 10.93
N SER A 197 7.74 -12.11 9.61
CA SER A 197 7.57 -13.34 8.83
C SER A 197 8.88 -13.97 8.36
N SER A 198 10.01 -13.29 8.50
CA SER A 198 11.34 -13.78 8.08
C SER A 198 12.25 -14.22 9.24
N ARG A 199 11.75 -14.18 10.49
CA ARG A 199 12.48 -14.64 11.69
C ARG A 199 11.88 -15.87 12.36
N VAL A 200 10.94 -16.54 11.68
CA VAL A 200 10.47 -17.88 12.09
C VAL A 200 11.08 -18.88 11.11
N GLY A 201 12.33 -19.24 11.39
CA GLY A 201 13.14 -20.24 10.70
C GLY A 201 14.27 -20.65 11.62
#